data_AF-A0A0R2P123-F1
#
_entry.id   AF-A0A0R2P123-F1
#
_cell.length_a   1.000
_cell.length_b   1.000
_cell.length_c   1.000
_cell.angle_alpha   90.00
_cell.angle_beta   90.00
_cell.angle_gamma   90.00
#
_symmetry.space_group_name_H-M   'P 1'
#
loop_
_entity.id
_entity.type
_entity.pdbx_description
1 polymer ?
#
loop_
_entity_poly.entity_id
_entity_poly.type
_entity_poly.pdbx_seq_one_letter_code
_entity_poly.pdbx_strand_id
1 'polypeptide(L)'
;MLKKKRRVKTVQIKKITDRDIVKITKSKIEIFKKEITQYLDNNGFLSWSSKERKYLILGTNSPKKGLVKCPECKVGELMVIRSRATRKRFMGCSNFYDGCKASSPLLQKARMRATKKPCDVCKWPIIIFRYSRNQKWTHQCANFNCESRITKASK
;
A
#
# COMPACT_ATOMS: atom_id res chain seq x y z
N MET A 1 6.27 -64.33 55.22
CA MET A 1 5.27 -63.29 54.89
C MET A 1 5.95 -62.14 54.14
N LEU A 2 5.86 -62.09 52.80
CA LEU A 2 6.44 -61.02 51.98
C LEU A 2 5.40 -59.92 51.74
N LYS A 3 5.58 -58.74 52.35
CA LYS A 3 4.69 -57.57 52.19
C LYS A 3 4.80 -57.03 50.76
N LYS A 4 3.76 -57.22 49.94
CA LYS A 4 3.63 -56.62 48.60
C LYS A 4 3.52 -55.09 48.74
N LYS A 5 4.58 -54.35 48.43
CA LYS A 5 4.54 -52.88 48.33
C LYS A 5 3.66 -52.48 47.14
N ARG A 6 2.46 -51.97 47.41
CA ARG A 6 1.62 -51.29 46.40
C ARG A 6 2.31 -49.97 46.02
N ARG A 7 2.90 -49.92 44.82
CA ARG A 7 3.36 -48.66 44.22
C ARG A 7 2.14 -47.91 43.68
N VAL A 8 1.76 -46.83 44.34
CA VAL A 8 0.77 -45.88 43.81
C VAL A 8 1.41 -45.16 42.63
N LYS A 9 0.84 -45.32 41.43
CA LYS A 9 1.24 -44.54 40.25
C LYS A 9 0.52 -43.20 40.33
N THR A 10 1.25 -42.11 40.56
CA THR A 10 0.71 -40.76 40.44
C THR A 10 0.58 -40.41 38.96
N VAL A 11 -0.65 -40.26 38.48
CA VAL A 11 -0.91 -39.76 37.12
C VAL A 11 -0.77 -38.25 37.16
N GLN A 12 0.30 -37.71 36.56
CA GLN A 12 0.44 -36.28 36.35
C GLN A 12 -0.47 -35.85 35.20
N ILE A 13 -1.65 -35.33 35.53
CA ILE A 13 -2.53 -34.68 34.55
C ILE A 13 -1.81 -33.42 34.08
N LYS A 14 -1.32 -33.42 32.83
CA LYS A 14 -0.76 -32.21 32.22
C LYS A 14 -1.88 -31.17 32.16
N LYS A 15 -1.72 -30.04 32.85
CA LYS A 15 -2.63 -28.90 32.74
C LYS A 15 -2.77 -28.54 31.26
N ILE A 16 -4.00 -28.52 30.77
CA ILE A 16 -4.33 -27.99 29.45
C ILE A 16 -4.01 -26.51 29.53
N THR A 17 -2.85 -26.10 29.03
CA THR A 17 -2.57 -24.69 28.81
C THR A 17 -3.41 -24.27 27.62
N ASP A 18 -4.31 -23.32 27.81
CA ASP A 18 -5.08 -22.75 26.72
C ASP A 18 -4.09 -22.02 25.81
N ARG A 19 -3.73 -22.65 24.68
CA ARG A 19 -2.61 -22.20 23.84
C ARG A 19 -2.96 -20.94 23.04
N ASP A 20 -4.25 -20.61 22.96
CA ASP A 20 -4.78 -19.62 22.03
C ASP A 20 -5.39 -18.39 22.74
N ILE A 21 -4.66 -17.82 23.71
CA ILE A 21 -5.08 -16.55 24.32
C ILE A 21 -4.63 -15.39 23.43
N VAL A 22 -5.58 -14.80 22.68
CA VAL A 22 -5.34 -13.56 21.94
C VAL A 22 -5.28 -12.39 22.92
N LYS A 23 -4.07 -11.84 23.14
CA LYS A 23 -3.91 -10.60 23.92
C LYS A 23 -4.57 -9.42 23.20
N ILE A 24 -5.59 -8.84 23.83
CA ILE A 24 -6.33 -7.68 23.32
C ILE A 24 -5.57 -6.41 23.74
N THR A 25 -4.85 -5.79 22.79
CA THR A 25 -4.20 -4.50 22.99
C THR A 25 -5.01 -3.38 22.33
N LYS A 26 -4.88 -2.14 22.82
CA LYS A 26 -5.52 -0.96 22.21
C LYS A 26 -5.19 -0.84 20.70
N SER A 27 -3.94 -1.11 20.33
CA SER A 27 -3.50 -1.10 18.92
C SER A 27 -4.21 -2.14 18.06
N LYS A 28 -4.45 -3.35 18.59
CA LYS A 28 -5.12 -4.43 17.88
C LYS A 28 -6.61 -4.12 17.67
N ILE A 29 -7.25 -3.53 18.69
CA ILE A 29 -8.63 -3.02 18.57
C ILE A 29 -8.71 -1.94 17.48
N GLU A 30 -7.74 -1.02 17.43
CA GLU A 30 -7.75 0.07 16.44
C GLU A 30 -7.56 -0.43 15.00
N ILE A 31 -6.68 -1.42 14.79
CA ILE A 31 -6.51 -2.08 13.49
C ILE A 31 -7.82 -2.77 13.07
N PHE A 32 -8.42 -3.53 13.98
CA PHE A 32 -9.65 -4.26 13.70
C PHE A 32 -10.82 -3.32 13.38
N LYS A 33 -10.95 -2.20 14.10
CA LYS A 33 -11.93 -1.15 13.78
C LYS A 33 -11.74 -0.60 12.36
N LYS A 34 -10.50 -0.31 11.96
CA LYS A 34 -10.18 0.18 10.60
C LYS A 34 -10.53 -0.84 9.52
N GLU A 35 -10.32 -2.13 9.78
CA GLU A 35 -10.72 -3.20 8.87
C GLU A 35 -12.25 -3.29 8.73
N ILE A 36 -12.99 -3.19 9.83
CA ILE A 36 -14.47 -3.19 9.79
C ILE A 36 -15.00 -1.98 9.02
N THR A 37 -14.48 -0.77 9.29
CA THR A 37 -14.95 0.43 8.55
C THR A 37 -14.67 0.30 7.06
N GLN A 38 -13.51 -0.25 6.69
CA GLN A 38 -13.13 -0.49 5.31
C GLN A 38 -14.02 -1.52 4.60
N TYR A 39 -14.52 -2.52 5.33
CA TYR A 39 -15.46 -3.51 4.81
C TYR A 39 -16.86 -2.91 4.56
N LEU A 40 -17.29 -1.99 5.43
CA LEU A 40 -18.60 -1.33 5.36
C LEU A 40 -18.61 -0.08 4.44
N ASP A 41 -17.48 0.26 3.82
CA ASP A 41 -17.40 1.39 2.89
C ASP A 41 -18.18 1.09 1.61
N ASN A 42 -19.26 1.84 1.35
CA ASN A 42 -20.03 1.74 0.09
C ASN A 42 -19.18 2.07 -1.16
N ASN A 43 -18.12 2.86 -1.00
CA ASN A 43 -17.16 3.19 -2.06
C ASN A 43 -15.96 2.23 -2.09
N GLY A 44 -16.04 1.10 -1.37
CA GLY A 44 -15.04 0.04 -1.39
C GLY A 44 -15.00 -0.64 -2.76
N PHE A 45 -13.80 -0.83 -3.29
CA PHE A 45 -13.51 -1.58 -4.50
C PHE A 45 -12.49 -2.68 -4.21
N LEU A 46 -12.45 -3.71 -5.07
CA LEU A 46 -11.58 -4.86 -4.88
C LEU A 46 -10.26 -4.67 -5.65
N SER A 47 -9.16 -4.48 -4.94
CA SER A 47 -7.83 -4.32 -5.55
C SER A 47 -6.98 -5.57 -5.39
N TRP A 48 -6.35 -6.02 -6.47
CA TRP A 48 -5.38 -7.12 -6.39
C TRP A 48 -4.04 -6.69 -5.77
N SER A 49 -3.62 -7.33 -4.69
CA SER A 49 -2.27 -7.21 -4.14
C SER A 49 -1.39 -8.32 -4.68
N SER A 50 -0.59 -8.01 -5.69
CA SER A 50 0.40 -8.96 -6.19
C SER A 50 1.48 -9.30 -5.14
N LYS A 51 1.60 -8.56 -4.02
CA LYS A 51 2.52 -8.90 -2.91
C LYS A 51 2.01 -10.07 -2.09
N GLU A 52 0.74 -9.99 -1.74
CA GLU A 52 0.09 -10.94 -0.85
C GLU A 52 -0.68 -12.01 -1.62
N ARG A 53 -0.71 -11.91 -2.97
CA ARG A 53 -1.44 -12.79 -3.89
C ARG A 53 -2.91 -12.95 -3.50
N LYS A 54 -3.50 -11.85 -3.02
CA LYS A 54 -4.91 -11.78 -2.62
C LYS A 54 -5.52 -10.46 -3.02
N TYR A 55 -6.84 -10.46 -3.11
CA TYR A 55 -7.61 -9.24 -3.21
C TYR A 55 -7.66 -8.53 -1.85
N LEU A 56 -7.57 -7.22 -1.90
CA LEU A 56 -7.75 -6.31 -0.78
C LEU A 56 -8.95 -5.44 -1.11
N ILE A 57 -9.90 -5.34 -0.19
CA ILE A 57 -10.91 -4.29 -0.26
C ILE A 57 -10.15 -2.97 -0.05
N LEU A 58 -10.26 -1.99 -0.95
CA LEU A 58 -9.72 -0.64 -0.78
C LEU A 58 -10.90 0.33 -0.94
N GLY A 59 -11.02 1.35 -0.10
CA GLY A 59 -12.22 2.21 -0.09
C GLY A 59 -11.89 3.67 0.22
N THR A 60 -12.65 4.26 1.15
CA THR A 60 -12.42 5.65 1.60
C THR A 60 -11.15 5.78 2.45
N ASN A 61 -10.71 4.68 3.04
CA ASN A 61 -9.38 4.59 3.62
C ASN A 61 -8.31 4.70 2.52
N SER A 62 -7.72 5.89 2.45
CA SER A 62 -6.56 6.17 1.59
C SER A 62 -5.50 5.08 1.76
N PRO A 63 -5.03 4.42 0.68
CA PRO A 63 -3.91 3.51 0.79
C PRO A 63 -2.75 4.24 1.47
N LYS A 64 -2.02 3.57 2.38
CA LYS A 64 -0.91 4.21 3.13
C LYS A 64 0.14 4.90 2.25
N LYS A 65 0.22 4.52 0.97
CA LYS A 65 1.14 5.05 -0.05
C LYS A 65 0.45 5.88 -1.14
N GLY A 66 -0.84 6.17 -0.98
CA GLY A 66 -1.60 7.05 -1.85
C GLY A 66 -1.12 8.49 -1.73
N LEU A 67 -1.09 9.17 -2.87
CA LEU A 67 -0.56 10.53 -2.99
C LEU A 67 -1.68 11.53 -3.24
N VAL A 68 -2.41 11.34 -4.34
CA VAL A 68 -3.45 12.23 -4.83
C VAL A 68 -4.58 11.37 -5.42
N LYS A 69 -5.83 11.83 -5.33
CA LYS A 69 -6.97 11.16 -5.97
C LYS A 69 -6.76 11.03 -7.48
N CYS A 70 -7.18 9.91 -8.05
CA CYS A 70 -7.04 9.66 -9.47
C CYS A 70 -8.01 10.55 -10.27
N PRO A 71 -7.53 11.30 -11.28
CA PRO A 71 -8.41 12.15 -12.09
C PRO A 71 -9.32 11.35 -13.04
N GLU A 72 -8.92 10.13 -13.43
CA GLU A 72 -9.70 9.28 -14.34
C GLU A 72 -10.87 8.59 -13.63
N CYS A 73 -10.59 7.81 -12.57
CA CYS A 73 -11.65 7.06 -11.89
C CYS A 73 -12.29 7.78 -10.70
N LYS A 74 -11.66 8.82 -10.14
CA LYS A 74 -12.09 9.59 -8.94
C LYS A 74 -12.29 8.79 -7.64
N VAL A 75 -12.36 7.46 -7.70
CA VAL A 75 -12.49 6.55 -6.56
C VAL A 75 -11.11 6.20 -5.98
N GLY A 76 -10.16 5.83 -6.84
CA GLY A 76 -8.83 5.42 -6.43
C GLY A 76 -7.85 6.57 -6.22
N GLU A 77 -6.68 6.24 -5.69
CA GLU A 77 -5.57 7.19 -5.51
C GLU A 77 -4.36 6.79 -6.36
N LEU A 78 -3.64 7.79 -6.87
CA LEU A 78 -2.38 7.61 -7.57
C LEU A 78 -1.26 7.30 -6.57
N MET A 79 -0.48 6.27 -6.87
CA MET A 79 0.64 5.83 -6.04
C MET A 79 1.81 5.36 -6.90
N VAL A 80 3.01 5.39 -6.32
CA VAL A 80 4.20 4.84 -6.99
C VAL A 80 4.21 3.33 -6.83
N ILE A 81 4.10 2.63 -7.95
CA ILE A 81 4.10 1.17 -8.04
C ILE A 81 5.41 0.72 -8.66
N ARG A 82 5.93 -0.41 -8.18
CA ARG A 82 7.05 -1.12 -8.82
C ARG A 82 6.54 -2.43 -9.37
N SER A 83 6.65 -2.60 -10.69
CA SER A 83 6.25 -3.86 -11.34
C SER A 83 7.13 -5.00 -10.85
N ARG A 84 6.54 -6.16 -10.55
CA ARG A 84 7.31 -7.37 -10.23
C ARG A 84 7.98 -7.96 -11.46
N ALA A 85 7.29 -7.96 -12.60
CA ALA A 85 7.78 -8.53 -13.84
C ALA A 85 8.97 -7.73 -14.40
N THR A 86 8.80 -6.41 -14.57
CA THR A 86 9.84 -5.57 -15.22
C THR A 86 10.79 -4.91 -14.22
N ARG A 87 10.50 -4.96 -12.92
CA ARG A 87 11.21 -4.22 -11.85
C ARG A 87 11.23 -2.70 -12.02
N LYS A 88 10.56 -2.17 -13.04
CA LYS A 88 10.43 -0.73 -13.34
C LYS A 88 9.39 -0.08 -12.42
N ARG A 89 9.59 1.20 -12.14
CA ARG A 89 8.69 2.03 -11.34
C ARG A 89 7.75 2.80 -12.25
N PHE A 90 6.49 2.92 -11.88
CA PHE A 90 5.52 3.71 -12.61
C PHE A 90 4.53 4.31 -11.62
N MET A 91 3.88 5.39 -12.01
CA MET A 91 2.76 5.95 -11.25
C MET A 91 1.51 5.23 -11.74
N GLY A 92 0.70 4.69 -10.84
CA GLY A 92 -0.52 3.97 -11.19
C GLY A 92 -1.62 4.21 -10.17
N CYS A 93 -2.87 4.06 -10.61
CA CYS A 93 -4.02 4.07 -9.72
C CYS A 93 -4.06 2.81 -8.84
N SER A 94 -4.51 2.95 -7.59
CA SER A 94 -4.85 1.81 -6.75
C SER A 94 -5.96 0.94 -7.36
N ASN A 95 -6.88 1.52 -8.13
CA ASN A 95 -7.97 0.80 -8.79
C ASN A 95 -7.65 0.31 -10.22
N PHE A 96 -6.37 0.02 -10.51
CA PHE A 96 -5.94 -0.36 -11.86
C PHE A 96 -6.54 -1.71 -12.32
N TYR A 97 -6.70 -2.66 -11.40
CA TYR A 97 -7.20 -4.01 -11.73
C TYR A 97 -8.70 -4.07 -12.03
N ASP A 98 -9.45 -3.07 -11.59
CA ASP A 98 -10.91 -2.97 -11.77
C ASP A 98 -11.29 -2.09 -12.99
N GLY A 99 -10.31 -1.82 -13.87
CA GLY A 99 -10.54 -1.12 -15.15
C GLY A 99 -9.99 0.30 -15.26
N CYS A 100 -9.42 0.88 -14.21
CA CYS A 100 -8.77 2.20 -14.32
C CYS A 100 -7.46 2.10 -15.11
N LYS A 101 -7.29 2.93 -16.15
CA LYS A 101 -6.11 2.90 -17.04
C LYS A 101 -5.04 3.93 -16.69
N ALA A 102 -5.29 4.77 -15.68
CA ALA A 102 -4.37 5.80 -15.21
C ALA A 102 -3.02 5.21 -14.79
N SER A 103 -2.05 5.29 -15.71
CA SER A 103 -0.67 4.87 -15.49
C SER A 103 0.29 5.76 -16.27
N SER A 104 1.41 6.11 -15.66
CA SER A 104 2.46 6.91 -16.30
C SER A 104 3.84 6.34 -15.94
N PRO A 105 4.72 6.11 -16.94
CA PRO A 105 6.08 5.68 -16.68
C PRO A 105 6.84 6.75 -15.89
N LEU A 106 7.62 6.32 -14.89
CA LEU A 106 8.44 7.22 -14.08
C LEU A 106 9.93 7.11 -14.44
N LEU A 107 10.71 8.07 -13.96
CA LEU A 107 12.16 8.08 -14.09
C LEU A 107 12.76 6.88 -13.37
N GLN A 108 13.36 5.95 -14.12
CA GLN A 108 13.85 4.68 -13.58
C GLN A 108 15.18 4.82 -12.83
N LYS A 109 16.11 5.60 -13.40
CA LYS A 109 17.49 5.78 -12.89
C LYS A 109 17.60 6.87 -11.84
N ALA A 110 16.67 7.83 -11.82
CA ALA A 110 16.72 8.95 -10.90
C ALA A 110 16.38 8.54 -9.46
N ARG A 111 16.99 9.23 -8.49
CA ARG A 111 16.49 9.24 -7.11
C ARG A 111 15.29 10.18 -7.07
N MET A 112 14.14 9.66 -6.66
CA MET A 112 12.89 10.39 -6.71
C MET A 112 12.08 10.25 -5.43
N ARG A 113 11.31 11.29 -5.12
CA ARG A 113 10.30 11.33 -4.06
C ARG A 113 9.02 11.87 -4.67
N ALA A 114 7.90 11.21 -4.41
CA ALA A 114 6.61 11.70 -4.87
C ALA A 114 5.98 12.54 -3.76
N THR A 115 5.36 13.66 -4.14
CA THR A 115 4.68 14.56 -3.21
C THR A 115 3.17 14.38 -3.29
N LYS A 116 2.46 14.80 -2.23
CA LYS A 116 1.00 14.86 -2.21
C LYS A 116 0.43 16.13 -2.86
N LYS A 117 1.28 16.95 -3.51
CA LYS A 117 0.84 18.16 -4.21
C LYS A 117 0.34 17.76 -5.60
N PRO A 118 -0.95 18.01 -5.94
CA PRO A 118 -1.44 17.83 -7.29
C PRO A 118 -0.82 18.88 -8.23
N CYS A 119 -0.69 18.53 -9.49
CA CYS A 119 -0.38 19.45 -10.58
C CYS A 119 -1.64 20.23 -10.97
N ASP A 120 -1.51 21.52 -11.24
CA ASP A 120 -2.64 22.40 -11.55
C ASP A 120 -3.35 22.04 -12.87
N VAL A 121 -2.60 21.47 -13.84
CA VAL A 121 -3.12 21.12 -15.16
C VAL A 121 -3.80 19.75 -15.16
N CYS A 122 -3.03 18.68 -14.89
CA CYS A 122 -3.54 17.31 -15.02
C CYS A 122 -3.99 16.68 -13.71
N LYS A 123 -3.80 17.34 -12.56
CA LYS A 123 -4.12 16.82 -11.21
C LYS A 123 -3.32 15.58 -10.78
N TRP A 124 -2.28 15.20 -11.52
CA TRP A 124 -1.34 14.17 -11.10
C TRP A 124 -0.35 14.71 -10.05
N PRO A 125 0.21 13.86 -9.18
CA PRO A 125 1.18 14.31 -8.18
C PRO A 125 2.47 14.84 -8.80
N ILE A 126 3.08 15.82 -8.13
CA ILE A 126 4.42 16.32 -8.48
C ILE A 126 5.48 15.38 -7.90
N ILE A 127 6.47 15.02 -8.71
CA ILE A 127 7.66 14.29 -8.32
C ILE A 127 8.85 15.24 -8.16
N ILE A 128 9.67 14.97 -7.16
CA ILE A 128 10.94 15.65 -6.93
C ILE A 128 12.05 14.65 -7.21
N PHE A 129 12.99 14.97 -8.10
CA PHE A 129 14.06 14.04 -8.46
C PHE A 129 15.42 14.71 -8.68
N ARG A 130 16.46 13.88 -8.62
CA ARG A 130 17.84 14.21 -9.02
C ARG A 130 18.55 12.96 -9.56
N TYR A 131 19.47 13.14 -10.51
CA TYR A 131 20.27 12.01 -11.03
C TYR A 131 21.56 11.83 -10.23
N SER A 132 22.25 12.93 -9.92
CA SER A 132 23.47 12.92 -9.10
C SER A 132 23.22 13.55 -7.72
N ARG A 133 24.10 13.26 -6.75
CA ARG A 133 24.04 13.87 -5.41
C ARG A 133 24.30 15.38 -5.44
N ASN A 134 25.10 15.85 -6.39
CA ASN A 134 25.52 17.26 -6.50
C ASN A 134 24.49 18.12 -7.24
N GLN A 135 23.51 17.50 -7.90
CA GLN A 135 22.44 18.22 -8.58
C GLN A 135 21.37 18.67 -7.59
N LYS A 136 20.83 19.87 -7.83
CA LYS A 136 19.65 20.37 -7.14
C LYS A 136 18.45 19.46 -7.43
N TRP A 137 17.56 19.35 -6.45
CA TRP A 137 16.29 18.65 -6.64
C TRP A 137 15.41 19.43 -7.62
N THR A 138 14.90 18.73 -8.63
CA THR A 138 14.01 19.30 -9.66
C THR A 138 12.59 18.81 -9.45
N HIS A 139 11.62 19.67 -9.71
CA HIS A 139 10.20 19.38 -9.57
C HIS A 139 9.60 19.16 -10.96
N GLN A 140 8.86 18.06 -11.14
CA GLN A 140 8.21 17.74 -12.40
C GLN A 140 6.89 17.01 -12.14
N CYS A 141 5.89 17.21 -12.98
CA CYS A 141 4.63 16.45 -12.91
C CYS A 141 4.88 14.95 -13.15
N ALA A 142 4.20 14.03 -12.46
CA ALA A 142 4.35 12.58 -12.68
C ALA A 142 3.80 12.08 -14.03
N ASN A 143 2.82 12.77 -14.61
CA ASN A 143 2.25 12.40 -15.91
C ASN A 143 3.22 12.79 -17.03
N PHE A 144 3.62 11.83 -17.85
CA PHE A 144 4.51 12.04 -18.98
C PHE A 144 3.86 12.92 -20.06
N ASN A 145 2.55 12.79 -20.25
CA ASN A 145 1.78 13.52 -21.26
C ASN A 145 1.29 14.90 -20.79
N CYS A 146 1.77 15.38 -19.63
CA CYS A 146 1.32 16.66 -19.09
C CYS A 146 1.99 17.83 -19.81
N GLU A 147 1.18 18.81 -20.23
CA GLU A 147 1.64 20.05 -20.87
C GLU A 147 2.63 20.82 -20.00
N SER A 148 2.49 20.75 -18.67
CA SER A 148 3.42 21.39 -17.72
C SER A 148 4.87 20.88 -17.81
N ARG A 149 5.13 19.76 -18.51
CA ARG A 149 6.48 19.26 -18.77
C ARG A 149 7.10 19.86 -20.03
N ILE A 150 6.28 20.39 -20.93
CA ILE A 150 6.72 21.01 -22.17
C ILE A 150 7.15 22.42 -21.79
N THR A 151 8.39 22.57 -21.31
CA THR A 151 9.03 23.88 -21.33
C THR A 151 9.06 24.30 -22.79
N LYS A 152 8.18 25.24 -23.18
CA LYS A 152 8.30 25.95 -24.45
C LYS A 152 9.75 26.45 -24.48
N ALA A 153 10.57 25.89 -25.36
CA ALA A 153 11.89 26.42 -25.61
C ALA A 153 11.64 27.88 -26.02
N SER A 154 12.02 28.81 -25.15
CA SER A 154 12.06 30.22 -25.51
C SER A 154 12.97 30.32 -26.73
N LYS A 155 12.37 30.62 -27.88
CA LYS A 155 13.09 31.09 -29.06
C LYS A 155 13.88 32.34 -28.70
#